data_AF-W3VT34-F1
#
_entry.id   AF-W3VT34-F1
#
_cell.length_a   1.000
_cell.length_b   1.000
_cell.length_c   1.000
_cell.angle_alpha   90.00
_cell.angle_beta   90.00
_cell.angle_gamma   90.00
#
_symmetry.space_group_name_H-M   'P 1'
#
loop_
_entity.id
_entity.type
_entity.pdbx_description
1 polymer ?
#
loop_
_entity_poly.entity_id
_entity_poly.type
_entity_poly.pdbx_seq_one_letter_code
_entity_poly.pdbx_strand_id
1 'polypeptide(L)'
;MASNDVMDALLPSSNGANASSSSSSSGSGSGNADLGGPSTPRNPANASPPSSVLKSAMKPGKDRKRLPPPEQYQHPDPLLRRLRLVDAYGVPVDLRKTFRDTKVVGFYFASQWAGQPLKEYHQAIADFCRKHPHEFTAVYVSVDVDEQWYKAGVKDKPWISMVWNDGSSMPAERADRTAAPTSPDGDLDELPRLYNNEDFLLANEQDIDESLSHTDKSGEAYLRPFSRVHLAAKLNIIAAPTLCIYHLESGKMLEWNVRMARLSSGRADETWQRWKNAERAASFGLQDAFAVAPYTFLAGLLALVYFFIVKFAGEDYNVLRKTLHSLLQGSPGSAHKIAQHANEL
;
A
#
# COMPACT_ATOMS: atom_id res chain seq x y z
N MET A 1 56.78 -45.32 12.07
CA MET A 1 58.05 -44.63 11.74
C MET A 1 57.78 -43.15 11.93
N ALA A 2 57.95 -42.69 13.17
CA ALA A 2 59.11 -41.92 13.65
C ALA A 2 58.98 -40.45 13.19
N SER A 3 58.36 -39.56 14.00
CA SER A 3 58.86 -38.93 15.25
C SER A 3 59.77 -37.73 14.96
N ASN A 4 59.34 -36.56 15.43
CA ASN A 4 60.02 -35.65 16.38
C ASN A 4 59.21 -34.33 16.39
N ASP A 5 58.50 -33.97 17.46
CA ASP A 5 58.96 -33.41 18.76
C ASP A 5 59.48 -31.95 18.59
N VAL A 6 59.18 -30.94 19.41
CA VAL A 6 58.59 -30.83 20.76
C VAL A 6 58.37 -29.32 21.10
N MET A 7 57.34 -29.04 21.93
CA MET A 7 57.12 -28.06 23.05
C MET A 7 58.01 -26.81 23.22
N ASP A 8 57.72 -25.73 23.99
CA ASP A 8 56.74 -25.32 25.02
C ASP A 8 56.96 -23.79 25.19
N ALA A 9 55.94 -22.94 25.32
CA ALA A 9 55.35 -22.39 26.55
C ALA A 9 56.07 -21.22 27.28
N LEU A 10 55.20 -20.31 27.76
CA LEU A 10 55.29 -19.42 28.95
C LEU A 10 55.88 -17.98 28.84
N LEU A 11 55.00 -17.02 29.17
CA LEU A 11 55.21 -15.63 29.63
C LEU A 11 55.94 -15.62 31.00
N PRO A 12 56.56 -14.50 31.47
CA PRO A 12 55.79 -13.40 32.14
C PRO A 12 56.39 -11.96 32.14
N SER A 13 55.49 -11.00 32.36
CA SER A 13 55.55 -9.80 33.23
C SER A 13 56.51 -8.60 33.06
N SER A 14 55.84 -7.43 33.14
CA SER A 14 56.14 -6.20 33.92
C SER A 14 57.16 -5.15 33.42
N ASN A 15 56.63 -3.93 33.19
CA ASN A 15 57.10 -2.60 33.61
C ASN A 15 56.30 -1.56 32.79
N GLY A 16 55.87 -0.39 33.24
CA GLY A 16 56.05 0.38 34.47
C GLY A 16 55.24 1.68 34.34
N ALA A 17 55.01 2.33 35.47
CA ALA A 17 54.12 3.47 35.69
C ALA A 17 54.48 4.76 34.91
N ASN A 18 53.47 5.60 34.64
CA ASN A 18 53.43 6.95 35.22
C ASN A 18 52.06 7.63 35.09
N ALA A 19 51.53 8.07 36.23
CA ALA A 19 50.41 8.97 36.36
C ALA A 19 50.94 10.38 36.66
N SER A 20 50.35 11.41 36.05
CA SER A 20 50.05 12.72 36.66
C SER A 20 49.68 13.75 35.59
N SER A 21 48.48 14.34 35.69
CA SER A 21 48.30 15.76 36.01
C SER A 21 46.86 16.18 35.74
N SER A 22 46.20 16.53 36.83
CA SER A 22 44.97 17.32 36.90
C SER A 22 45.22 18.76 36.45
N SER A 23 44.30 19.35 35.69
CA SER A 23 43.92 20.75 35.91
C SER A 23 42.50 21.01 35.42
N SER A 24 41.65 21.34 36.38
CA SER A 24 40.37 21.99 36.23
C SER A 24 40.57 23.48 35.97
N SER A 25 39.76 24.09 35.10
CA SER A 25 39.40 25.50 35.24
C SER A 25 37.98 25.72 34.76
N SER A 26 37.17 26.17 35.70
CA SER A 26 35.82 26.68 35.57
C SER A 26 35.85 28.14 35.11
N GLY A 27 34.91 28.52 34.26
CA GLY A 27 34.63 29.91 33.88
C GLY A 27 33.14 30.09 33.65
N SER A 28 32.52 30.89 34.52
CA SER A 28 31.08 31.10 34.71
C SER A 28 30.62 32.49 34.22
N GLY A 29 29.31 32.62 33.93
CA GLY A 29 28.55 33.88 33.76
C GLY A 29 28.07 34.05 32.32
N SER A 30 26.79 34.28 31.99
CA SER A 30 25.71 35.07 32.60
C SER A 30 24.38 34.48 32.09
N GLY A 31 23.25 34.40 32.81
CA GLY A 31 22.58 35.43 33.58
C GLY A 31 21.37 35.95 32.78
N ASN A 32 20.19 35.34 32.96
CA ASN A 32 18.90 36.03 32.88
C ASN A 32 17.80 35.19 33.53
N ALA A 33 17.14 35.79 34.53
CA ALA A 33 16.01 35.26 35.25
C ALA A 33 14.71 35.84 34.65
N ASP A 34 13.65 35.03 34.56
CA ASP A 34 12.30 35.57 34.72
C ASP A 34 11.30 34.51 35.24
N LEU A 35 10.79 34.82 36.44
CA LEU A 35 9.50 34.61 37.09
C LEU A 35 8.70 33.29 36.92
N GLY A 36 8.23 32.79 38.08
CA GLY A 36 7.57 31.51 38.27
C GLY A 36 6.05 31.51 38.15
N GLY A 37 5.52 30.29 37.97
CA GLY A 37 4.11 29.87 37.99
C GLY A 37 4.04 28.34 38.13
N PRO A 38 2.95 27.76 38.67
CA PRO A 38 3.02 26.69 39.67
C PRO A 38 3.33 25.29 39.12
N SER A 39 4.16 24.59 39.89
CA SER A 39 4.56 23.20 39.69
C SER A 39 3.36 22.24 39.88
N THR A 40 2.97 21.57 38.80
CA THR A 40 2.23 20.30 38.88
C THR A 40 3.20 19.17 38.49
N PRO A 41 3.17 18.00 39.14
CA PRO A 41 4.12 16.93 38.83
C PRO A 41 3.76 16.35 37.46
N ARG A 42 4.59 16.62 36.44
CA ARG A 42 4.48 15.96 35.13
C ARG A 42 4.98 14.53 35.28
N ASN A 43 4.04 13.59 35.28
CA ASN A 43 4.28 12.17 35.07
C ASN A 43 5.09 11.98 33.77
N PRO A 44 6.24 11.27 33.74
CA PRO A 44 7.13 11.21 32.56
C PRO A 44 6.59 10.35 31.40
N ALA A 45 5.34 9.90 31.45
CA ALA A 45 4.77 8.94 30.51
C ALA A 45 3.91 9.59 29.40
N ASN A 46 4.35 10.69 28.81
CA ASN A 46 3.87 11.11 27.49
C ASN A 46 4.81 12.16 26.86
N ALA A 47 5.93 11.69 26.32
CA ALA A 47 6.69 12.48 25.37
C ALA A 47 5.90 12.53 24.05
N SER A 48 5.48 13.72 23.64
CA SER A 48 4.99 13.94 22.27
C SER A 48 6.07 13.48 21.27
N PRO A 49 5.71 12.83 20.15
CA PRO A 49 6.70 12.35 19.20
C PRO A 49 7.51 13.53 18.64
N PRO A 50 8.82 13.37 18.42
CA PRO A 50 9.66 14.44 17.91
C PRO A 50 9.15 14.84 16.52
N SER A 51 8.92 16.15 16.34
CA SER A 51 8.59 16.75 15.05
C SER A 51 9.67 16.36 14.03
N SER A 52 9.30 15.62 12.99
CA SER A 52 10.24 15.22 11.95
C SER A 52 10.85 16.47 11.32
N VAL A 53 12.18 16.58 11.39
CA VAL A 53 12.93 17.68 10.77
C VAL A 53 12.65 17.62 9.27
N LEU A 54 12.00 18.65 8.73
CA LEU A 54 11.66 18.77 7.32
C LEU A 54 12.94 18.75 6.47
N LYS A 55 13.24 17.62 5.82
CA LYS A 55 14.44 17.45 4.97
C LYS A 55 14.06 17.74 3.53
N SER A 56 14.54 18.88 3.02
CA SER A 56 14.36 19.30 1.63
C SER A 56 15.07 18.33 0.68
N ALA A 57 14.52 18.14 -0.54
CA ALA A 57 15.27 17.60 -1.67
C ALA A 57 16.48 18.49 -1.98
N MET A 58 17.54 18.27 -1.22
CA MET A 58 18.93 18.64 -1.48
C MET A 58 19.13 20.00 -2.18
N LYS A 59 19.38 21.05 -1.38
CA LYS A 59 20.18 22.18 -1.88
C LYS A 59 21.59 21.65 -2.20
N PRO A 60 22.19 21.94 -3.37
CA PRO A 60 23.48 21.37 -3.77
C PRO A 60 24.60 21.77 -2.81
N GLY A 61 24.92 20.89 -1.85
CA GLY A 61 26.05 21.01 -0.93
C GLY A 61 27.26 20.22 -1.42
N LYS A 62 28.44 20.54 -0.88
CA LYS A 62 29.77 20.05 -1.30
C LYS A 62 29.96 18.53 -1.25
N ASP A 63 29.13 17.80 -0.50
CA ASP A 63 29.14 16.34 -0.44
C ASP A 63 28.15 15.75 -1.45
N ARG A 64 28.62 15.59 -2.68
CA ARG A 64 27.90 14.98 -3.80
C ARG A 64 27.51 13.54 -3.49
N LYS A 65 26.35 13.31 -2.84
CA LYS A 65 25.56 12.11 -3.15
C LYS A 65 25.18 12.23 -4.62
N ARG A 66 25.87 11.47 -5.49
CA ARG A 66 25.64 11.47 -6.93
C ARG A 66 24.16 11.17 -7.16
N LEU A 67 23.42 12.12 -7.74
CA LEU A 67 22.02 11.92 -8.11
C LEU A 67 21.91 10.64 -8.94
N PRO A 68 20.78 9.92 -8.84
CA PRO A 68 20.54 8.78 -9.73
C PRO A 68 20.59 9.25 -11.20
N PRO A 69 20.77 8.32 -12.15
CA PRO A 69 20.68 8.64 -13.57
C PRO A 69 19.37 9.39 -13.89
N PRO A 70 19.41 10.47 -14.70
CA PRO A 70 18.23 11.27 -15.07
C PRO A 70 17.04 10.44 -15.55
N GLU A 71 17.29 9.35 -16.25
CA GLU A 71 16.28 8.47 -16.83
C GLU A 71 15.35 7.86 -15.76
N GLN A 72 15.82 7.75 -14.52
CA GLN A 72 15.08 7.15 -13.40
C GLN A 72 14.18 8.13 -12.64
N TYR A 73 14.32 9.44 -12.85
CA TYR A 73 13.55 10.45 -12.11
C TYR A 73 13.05 11.60 -12.96
N GLN A 74 13.53 11.81 -14.19
CA GLN A 74 13.07 12.93 -15.01
C GLN A 74 11.86 12.54 -15.84
N HIS A 75 10.71 13.11 -15.52
CA HIS A 75 9.47 12.93 -16.26
C HIS A 75 8.57 14.17 -16.08
N PRO A 76 7.85 14.64 -17.11
CA PRO A 76 6.95 15.80 -16.98
C PRO A 76 5.79 15.55 -16.01
N ASP A 77 5.34 14.29 -15.91
CA ASP A 77 4.31 13.90 -14.95
C ASP A 77 4.84 13.96 -13.50
N PRO A 78 4.17 14.71 -12.59
CA PRO A 78 4.64 14.93 -11.22
C PRO A 78 4.62 13.66 -10.36
N LEU A 79 3.76 12.69 -10.65
CA LEU A 79 3.67 11.45 -9.91
C LEU A 79 4.75 10.47 -10.38
N LEU A 80 4.92 10.27 -11.68
CA LEU A 80 5.89 9.29 -12.22
C LEU A 80 7.34 9.61 -11.83
N ARG A 81 7.74 10.89 -11.82
CA ARG A 81 9.10 11.29 -11.40
C ARG A 81 9.45 11.00 -9.94
N ARG A 82 8.42 10.82 -9.11
CA ARG A 82 8.55 10.45 -7.69
C ARG A 82 8.68 8.94 -7.50
N LEU A 83 8.55 8.14 -8.54
CA LEU A 83 8.67 6.69 -8.44
C LEU A 83 10.09 6.24 -8.79
N ARG A 84 10.54 5.18 -8.14
CA ARG A 84 11.73 4.42 -8.57
C ARG A 84 11.24 3.07 -9.03
N LEU A 85 11.33 2.86 -10.35
CA LEU A 85 10.72 1.73 -11.03
C LEU A 85 11.80 0.80 -11.57
N VAL A 86 11.55 -0.50 -11.42
CA VAL A 86 12.39 -1.58 -11.94
C VAL A 86 11.53 -2.59 -12.69
N ASP A 87 12.14 -3.24 -13.67
CA ASP A 87 11.53 -4.37 -14.38
C ASP A 87 11.51 -5.66 -13.51
N ALA A 88 11.04 -6.76 -14.09
CA ALA A 88 10.97 -8.06 -13.43
C ALA A 88 12.34 -8.62 -13.00
N TYR A 89 13.44 -8.10 -13.55
CA TYR A 89 14.82 -8.48 -13.24
C TYR A 89 15.49 -7.51 -12.26
N GLY A 90 14.80 -6.46 -11.84
CA GLY A 90 15.36 -5.42 -10.97
C GLY A 90 16.17 -4.35 -11.71
N VAL A 91 16.10 -4.32 -13.04
CA VAL A 91 16.80 -3.32 -13.86
C VAL A 91 16.02 -2.00 -13.82
N PRO A 92 16.68 -0.85 -13.55
CA PRO A 92 16.01 0.44 -13.53
C PRO A 92 15.33 0.76 -14.87
N VAL A 93 14.13 1.32 -14.76
CA VAL A 93 13.29 1.71 -15.91
C VAL A 93 13.59 3.17 -16.29
N ASP A 94 13.79 3.41 -17.59
CA ASP A 94 13.75 4.77 -18.15
C ASP A 94 12.30 5.24 -18.21
N LEU A 95 11.96 6.26 -17.41
CA LEU A 95 10.60 6.77 -17.29
C LEU A 95 10.08 7.34 -18.62
N ARG A 96 10.87 8.15 -19.32
CA ARG A 96 10.42 8.82 -20.55
C ARG A 96 10.25 7.82 -21.69
N LYS A 97 11.12 6.82 -21.77
CA LYS A 97 11.02 5.77 -22.79
C LYS A 97 9.84 4.85 -22.52
N THR A 98 9.68 4.41 -21.28
CA THR A 98 8.66 3.42 -20.91
C THR A 98 7.25 3.98 -20.98
N PHE A 99 7.05 5.23 -20.55
CA PHE A 99 5.73 5.86 -20.51
C PHE A 99 5.40 6.73 -21.73
N ARG A 100 6.21 6.65 -22.80
CA ARG A 100 6.06 7.50 -24.00
C ARG A 100 4.67 7.43 -24.63
N ASP A 101 4.18 6.21 -24.84
CA ASP A 101 2.91 5.94 -25.52
C ASP A 101 1.79 5.59 -24.52
N THR A 102 2.09 5.64 -23.22
CA THR A 102 1.16 5.28 -22.16
C THR A 102 0.08 6.32 -22.02
N LYS A 103 -1.17 5.87 -22.05
CA LYS A 103 -2.36 6.69 -21.80
C LYS A 103 -2.82 6.55 -20.36
N VAL A 104 -2.75 5.33 -19.84
CA VAL A 104 -3.28 4.97 -18.53
C VAL A 104 -2.25 4.17 -17.76
N VAL A 105 -2.02 4.57 -16.52
CA VAL A 105 -1.16 3.86 -15.56
C VAL A 105 -2.05 3.19 -14.52
N GLY A 106 -1.89 1.88 -14.35
CA GLY A 106 -2.57 1.11 -13.31
C GLY A 106 -1.67 0.88 -12.10
N PHE A 107 -1.95 1.49 -10.95
CA PHE A 107 -1.22 1.19 -9.71
C PHE A 107 -1.83 -0.04 -9.05
N TYR A 108 -1.11 -1.15 -9.12
CA TYR A 108 -1.56 -2.45 -8.63
C TYR A 108 -0.90 -2.78 -7.28
N PHE A 109 -1.65 -2.59 -6.21
CA PHE A 109 -1.25 -2.90 -4.85
C PHE A 109 -1.60 -4.35 -4.52
N ALA A 110 -0.60 -5.17 -4.20
CA ALA A 110 -0.81 -6.58 -3.91
C ALA A 110 0.26 -7.17 -2.99
N SER A 111 -0.12 -8.25 -2.29
CA SER A 111 0.79 -9.10 -1.52
C SER A 111 0.72 -10.51 -2.08
N GLN A 112 1.86 -11.11 -2.39
CA GLN A 112 1.94 -12.50 -2.82
C GLN A 112 1.70 -13.50 -1.67
N TRP A 113 1.91 -13.06 -0.42
CA TRP A 113 1.58 -13.83 0.79
C TRP A 113 0.07 -14.04 0.99
N ALA A 114 -0.77 -13.13 0.51
CA ALA A 114 -2.20 -13.03 0.88
C ALA A 114 -3.15 -14.14 0.37
N GLY A 115 -2.65 -15.25 -0.20
CA GLY A 115 -3.50 -16.36 -0.66
C GLY A 115 -4.45 -16.03 -1.84
N GLN A 116 -5.49 -16.85 -2.07
CA GLN A 116 -6.52 -16.59 -3.10
C GLN A 116 -7.44 -15.43 -2.64
N PRO A 117 -7.92 -14.53 -3.54
CA PRO A 117 -8.12 -14.68 -4.98
C PRO A 117 -7.01 -14.08 -5.87
N LEU A 118 -5.79 -13.91 -5.36
CA LEU A 118 -4.71 -13.18 -6.05
C LEU A 118 -4.41 -13.68 -7.49
N LYS A 119 -4.56 -14.98 -7.75
CA LYS A 119 -4.29 -15.56 -9.09
C LYS A 119 -5.19 -14.95 -10.16
N GLU A 120 -6.47 -14.76 -9.87
CA GLU A 120 -7.45 -14.21 -10.80
C GLU A 120 -7.15 -12.73 -11.09
N TYR A 121 -6.79 -11.97 -10.06
CA TYR A 121 -6.37 -10.57 -10.18
C TYR A 121 -5.11 -10.46 -11.06
N HIS A 122 -4.10 -11.29 -10.79
CA HIS A 122 -2.87 -11.34 -11.58
C HIS A 122 -3.14 -11.65 -13.04
N GLN A 123 -4.00 -12.64 -13.30
CA GLN A 123 -4.34 -13.03 -14.67
C GLN A 123 -5.08 -11.91 -15.39
N ALA A 124 -6.12 -11.34 -14.77
CA ALA A 124 -6.94 -10.28 -15.37
C ALA A 124 -6.10 -9.03 -15.71
N ILE A 125 -5.24 -8.58 -14.79
CA ILE A 125 -4.38 -7.41 -15.02
C ILE A 125 -3.31 -7.72 -16.08
N ALA A 126 -2.71 -8.92 -16.04
CA ALA A 126 -1.72 -9.31 -17.03
C ALA A 126 -2.30 -9.40 -18.44
N ASP A 127 -3.51 -9.97 -18.58
CA ASP A 127 -4.20 -10.04 -19.86
C ASP A 127 -4.61 -8.66 -20.36
N PHE A 128 -5.02 -7.75 -19.46
CA PHE A 128 -5.31 -6.37 -19.81
C PHE A 128 -4.06 -5.62 -20.32
N CYS A 129 -2.90 -5.82 -19.68
CA CYS A 129 -1.61 -5.29 -20.17
C CYS A 129 -1.27 -5.82 -21.56
N ARG A 130 -1.47 -7.12 -21.81
CA ARG A 130 -1.20 -7.74 -23.12
C ARG A 130 -2.16 -7.27 -24.21
N LYS A 131 -3.42 -6.98 -23.85
CA LYS A 131 -4.44 -6.47 -24.78
C LYS A 131 -4.19 -5.02 -25.18
N HIS A 132 -3.58 -4.23 -24.28
CA HIS A 132 -3.29 -2.80 -24.49
C HIS A 132 -1.79 -2.52 -24.33
N PRO A 133 -0.94 -3.12 -25.18
CA PRO A 133 0.50 -2.98 -25.05
C PRO A 133 0.91 -1.52 -25.24
N HIS A 134 1.84 -1.04 -24.41
CA HIS A 134 2.35 0.34 -24.37
C HIS A 134 1.33 1.42 -23.97
N GLU A 135 0.04 1.26 -24.29
CA GLU A 135 -1.01 2.22 -23.91
C GLU A 135 -1.44 2.09 -22.45
N PHE A 136 -1.50 0.86 -21.91
CA PHE A 136 -1.76 0.59 -20.49
C PHE A 136 -0.49 0.04 -19.82
N THR A 137 0.00 0.73 -18.81
CA THR A 137 1.17 0.29 -18.04
C THR A 137 0.77 0.06 -16.60
N ALA A 138 0.85 -1.19 -16.14
CA ALA A 138 0.67 -1.51 -14.74
C ALA A 138 1.99 -1.32 -13.96
N VAL A 139 1.90 -0.65 -12.81
CA VAL A 139 2.96 -0.48 -11.82
C VAL A 139 2.59 -1.28 -10.58
N TYR A 140 3.35 -2.34 -10.33
CA TYR A 140 3.18 -3.19 -9.16
C TYR A 140 3.78 -2.53 -7.92
N VAL A 141 2.96 -2.42 -6.88
CA VAL A 141 3.32 -1.85 -5.59
C VAL A 141 3.13 -2.95 -4.54
N SER A 142 4.21 -3.63 -4.20
CA SER A 142 4.15 -4.72 -3.22
C SER A 142 3.90 -4.18 -1.82
N VAL A 143 2.94 -4.80 -1.15
CA VAL A 143 2.66 -4.64 0.29
C VAL A 143 3.17 -5.86 1.09
N ASP A 144 4.02 -6.70 0.49
CA ASP A 144 4.66 -7.82 1.18
C ASP A 144 5.66 -7.33 2.22
N VAL A 145 5.87 -8.15 3.25
CA VAL A 145 6.89 -7.95 4.29
C VAL A 145 8.22 -8.60 3.94
N ASP A 146 8.21 -9.63 3.08
CA ASP A 146 9.42 -10.35 2.66
C ASP A 146 9.75 -10.13 1.18
N GLU A 147 11.04 -9.96 0.89
CA GLU A 147 11.53 -9.74 -0.47
C GLU A 147 11.27 -10.93 -1.39
N GLN A 148 11.22 -12.15 -0.85
CA GLN A 148 10.94 -13.37 -1.62
C GLN A 148 9.53 -13.34 -2.22
N TRP A 149 8.55 -12.85 -1.46
CA TRP A 149 7.17 -12.69 -1.92
C TRP A 149 7.05 -11.58 -2.97
N TYR A 150 7.75 -10.46 -2.76
CA TYR A 150 7.88 -9.42 -3.77
C TYR A 150 8.44 -9.96 -5.08
N LYS A 151 9.56 -10.71 -5.03
CA LYS A 151 10.20 -11.32 -6.21
C LYS A 151 9.25 -12.27 -6.94
N ALA A 152 8.50 -13.08 -6.19
CA ALA A 152 7.48 -13.96 -6.76
C ALA A 152 6.32 -13.19 -7.43
N GLY A 153 5.94 -12.02 -6.87
CA GLY A 153 4.90 -11.15 -7.41
C GLY A 153 5.27 -10.43 -8.71
N VAL A 154 6.56 -10.21 -8.97
CA VAL A 154 7.05 -9.53 -10.19
C VAL A 154 7.60 -10.49 -11.26
N LYS A 155 8.03 -11.69 -10.87
CA LYS A 155 8.64 -12.66 -11.78
C LYS A 155 7.69 -13.05 -12.92
N ASP A 156 8.19 -12.92 -14.15
CA ASP A 156 7.49 -13.28 -15.40
C ASP A 156 6.13 -12.57 -15.55
N LYS A 157 6.00 -11.36 -15.01
CA LYS A 157 4.79 -10.53 -15.13
C LYS A 157 5.00 -9.39 -16.13
N PRO A 158 3.93 -8.93 -16.81
CA PRO A 158 4.03 -7.87 -17.81
C PRO A 158 4.10 -6.46 -17.22
N TRP A 159 4.09 -6.33 -15.88
CA TRP A 159 4.17 -5.04 -15.18
C TRP A 159 5.59 -4.73 -14.73
N ILE A 160 5.85 -3.44 -14.57
CA ILE A 160 7.02 -2.94 -13.84
C ILE A 160 6.65 -2.78 -12.37
N SER A 161 7.64 -2.59 -11.50
CA SER A 161 7.42 -2.54 -10.05
C SER A 161 8.16 -1.39 -9.39
N MET A 162 7.63 -0.90 -8.27
CA MET A 162 8.40 -0.04 -7.38
C MET A 162 9.50 -0.84 -6.70
N VAL A 163 10.68 -0.25 -6.57
CA VAL A 163 11.83 -0.88 -5.93
C VAL A 163 11.54 -1.33 -4.50
N TRP A 164 12.03 -2.51 -4.13
CA TRP A 164 11.86 -3.07 -2.80
C TRP A 164 12.60 -2.26 -1.70
N ASN A 165 13.86 -1.89 -1.97
CA ASN A 165 14.75 -1.20 -1.01
C ASN A 165 14.46 0.31 -0.91
N ASP A 166 13.21 0.66 -0.64
CA ASP A 166 12.69 2.03 -0.54
C ASP A 166 12.46 2.49 0.91
N GLY A 167 12.88 1.69 1.89
CA GLY A 167 12.69 1.97 3.31
C GLY A 167 11.37 1.46 3.91
N SER A 168 10.43 0.96 3.10
CA SER A 168 9.12 0.46 3.57
C SER A 168 9.22 -0.84 4.38
N SER A 169 10.21 -1.68 4.07
CA SER A 169 10.40 -3.02 4.66
C SER A 169 11.57 -3.07 5.66
N MET A 170 12.09 -1.92 6.09
CA MET A 170 13.20 -1.84 7.05
C MET A 170 12.68 -1.95 8.49
N PRO A 171 13.42 -2.60 9.42
CA PRO A 171 13.07 -2.61 10.84
C PRO A 171 12.87 -1.18 11.39
N ALA A 172 11.90 -1.03 12.29
CA ALA A 172 11.46 0.26 12.84
C ALA A 172 12.56 1.07 13.54
N GLU A 173 13.71 0.46 13.88
CA GLU A 173 14.90 1.15 14.42
C GLU A 173 15.50 2.18 13.45
N ARG A 174 15.18 2.11 12.14
CA ARG A 174 15.48 3.18 11.17
C ARG A 174 14.42 4.27 11.12
N ALA A 175 13.23 4.10 11.72
CA ALA A 175 12.20 5.14 11.68
C ALA A 175 12.61 6.41 12.46
N ASP A 176 13.56 6.28 13.39
CA ASP A 176 14.05 7.38 14.23
C ASP A 176 15.38 7.97 13.70
N ARG A 177 15.32 8.63 12.54
CA ARG A 177 16.53 9.15 11.83
C ARG A 177 17.08 10.46 12.40
N THR A 178 16.80 10.76 13.67
CA THR A 178 17.41 11.86 14.45
C THR A 178 18.55 11.40 15.36
N ALA A 179 18.70 10.10 15.60
CA ALA A 179 19.88 9.60 16.29
C ALA A 179 21.08 9.70 15.32
N ALA A 180 21.92 10.71 15.54
CA ALA A 180 23.33 10.62 15.17
C ALA A 180 23.90 9.28 15.69
N PRO A 181 24.89 8.69 15.02
CA PRO A 181 25.41 7.38 15.42
C PRO A 181 26.00 7.49 16.84
N THR A 182 25.26 7.02 17.84
CA THR A 182 25.71 7.01 19.24
C THR A 182 26.47 5.73 19.62
N SER A 183 26.97 4.99 18.64
CA SER A 183 27.81 3.81 18.89
C SER A 183 29.04 3.87 17.97
N PRO A 184 30.26 4.03 18.52
CA PRO A 184 31.51 3.98 17.75
C PRO A 184 31.80 2.58 17.17
N ASP A 185 31.18 1.53 17.71
CA ASP A 185 31.46 0.11 17.42
C ASP A 185 30.21 -0.70 17.01
N GLY A 186 29.12 -0.05 16.57
CA GLY A 186 27.94 -0.77 16.07
C GLY A 186 28.00 -0.93 14.56
N ASP A 187 28.01 -2.16 14.06
CA ASP A 187 28.06 -2.52 12.63
C ASP A 187 26.97 -1.81 11.80
N LEU A 188 27.29 -0.61 11.31
CA LEU A 188 26.50 0.14 10.33
C LEU A 188 26.43 -0.57 8.97
N ASP A 189 27.25 -1.62 8.78
CA ASP A 189 27.33 -2.43 7.56
C ASP A 189 26.25 -3.52 7.46
N GLU A 190 25.46 -3.78 8.52
CA GLU A 190 24.49 -4.87 8.52
C GLU A 190 23.08 -4.47 8.05
N LEU A 191 22.79 -3.17 7.91
CA LEU A 191 21.47 -2.69 7.48
C LEU A 191 21.35 -2.61 5.95
N PRO A 192 20.26 -3.13 5.34
CA PRO A 192 20.04 -3.02 3.91
C PRO A 192 20.14 -1.58 3.38
N ARG A 193 20.94 -1.41 2.32
CA ARG A 193 21.15 -0.13 1.64
C ARG A 193 19.90 0.27 0.86
N LEU A 194 19.50 1.53 0.98
CA LEU A 194 18.41 2.09 0.18
C LEU A 194 18.81 2.10 -1.30
N TYR A 195 17.81 1.93 -2.17
CA TYR A 195 18.01 1.98 -3.61
C TYR A 195 18.65 3.32 -4.01
N ASN A 196 19.74 3.25 -4.77
CA ASN A 196 20.59 4.41 -5.14
C ASN A 196 21.10 5.26 -3.96
N ASN A 197 21.03 4.77 -2.72
CA ASN A 197 21.24 5.55 -1.49
C ASN A 197 20.34 6.81 -1.39
N GLU A 198 19.20 6.79 -2.07
CA GLU A 198 18.22 7.86 -2.06
C GLU A 198 17.42 7.86 -0.76
N ASP A 199 16.97 9.03 -0.34
CA ASP A 199 16.11 9.18 0.82
C ASP A 199 14.64 9.18 0.39
N PHE A 200 13.93 8.06 0.58
CA PHE A 200 12.53 7.94 0.21
C PHE A 200 11.62 8.57 1.26
N LEU A 201 10.57 9.24 0.79
CA LEU A 201 9.49 9.76 1.62
C LEU A 201 8.66 8.59 2.16
N LEU A 202 8.46 8.52 3.48
CA LEU A 202 7.64 7.51 4.16
C LEU A 202 6.22 8.03 4.46
N ALA A 203 5.29 7.15 4.86
CA ALA A 203 3.86 7.49 4.99
C ALA A 203 3.53 8.65 5.94
N ASN A 204 4.29 8.81 7.03
CA ASN A 204 4.06 9.85 8.04
C ASN A 204 4.93 11.10 7.84
N GLU A 205 5.69 11.17 6.76
CA GLU A 205 6.57 12.31 6.47
C GLU A 205 5.86 13.32 5.56
N GLN A 206 6.07 14.61 5.85
CA GLN A 206 5.50 15.69 5.06
C GLN A 206 6.24 15.86 3.73
N ASP A 207 5.51 15.88 2.60
CA ASP A 207 6.06 16.14 1.27
C ASP A 207 6.26 17.64 1.05
N ILE A 208 7.42 18.17 1.43
CA ILE A 208 7.74 19.59 1.22
C ILE A 208 8.04 19.94 -0.24
N ASP A 209 8.30 18.93 -1.08
CA ASP A 209 8.60 19.12 -2.50
C ASP A 209 7.32 19.05 -3.37
N GLU A 210 6.15 18.84 -2.77
CA GLU A 210 4.88 18.69 -3.49
C GLU A 210 4.56 19.91 -4.34
N SER A 211 4.73 21.11 -3.79
CA SER A 211 4.53 22.37 -4.52
C SER A 211 5.45 22.47 -5.75
N LEU A 212 6.73 22.15 -5.59
CA LEU A 212 7.71 22.15 -6.66
C LEU A 212 7.33 21.16 -7.78
N SER A 213 6.73 20.02 -7.40
CA SER A 213 6.28 19.01 -8.34
C SER A 213 5.17 19.52 -9.28
N HIS A 214 4.35 20.47 -8.85
CA HIS A 214 3.30 21.04 -9.70
C HIS A 214 3.77 22.26 -10.51
N THR A 215 4.79 22.97 -10.03
CA THR A 215 5.32 24.16 -10.72
C THR A 215 6.34 23.82 -11.79
N ASP A 216 7.16 22.79 -11.59
CA ASP A 216 8.17 22.38 -12.56
C ASP A 216 7.56 21.55 -13.69
N LYS A 217 7.29 22.22 -14.82
CA LYS A 217 6.77 21.60 -16.04
C LYS A 217 7.85 20.92 -16.90
N SER A 218 9.14 21.21 -16.71
CA SER A 218 10.20 20.54 -17.50
C SER A 218 10.42 19.11 -17.03
N GLY A 219 10.08 18.83 -15.76
CA GLY A 219 10.24 17.51 -15.17
C GLY A 219 11.70 17.13 -14.93
N GLU A 220 12.59 18.13 -14.87
CA GLU A 220 14.03 17.93 -14.70
C GLU A 220 14.47 18.06 -13.24
N ALA A 221 13.70 18.76 -12.41
CA ALA A 221 14.03 18.92 -11.01
C ALA A 221 13.98 17.57 -10.28
N TYR A 222 15.05 17.29 -9.53
CA TYR A 222 15.06 16.16 -8.61
C TYR A 222 14.11 16.42 -7.46
N LEU A 223 13.24 15.46 -7.18
CA LEU A 223 12.32 15.46 -6.05
C LEU A 223 12.51 14.18 -5.24
N ARG A 224 12.25 14.28 -3.94
CA ARG A 224 12.34 13.13 -3.05
C ARG A 224 11.38 12.02 -3.52
N PRO A 225 11.85 10.78 -3.76
CA PRO A 225 11.01 9.71 -4.25
C PRO A 225 10.04 9.20 -3.19
N PHE A 226 8.89 8.67 -3.62
CA PHE A 226 7.93 8.00 -2.76
C PHE A 226 8.35 6.56 -2.51
N SER A 227 8.32 6.15 -1.25
CA SER A 227 8.30 4.73 -0.90
C SER A 227 6.94 4.10 -1.25
N ARG A 228 6.88 2.78 -1.37
CA ARG A 228 5.67 1.98 -1.55
C ARG A 228 4.65 2.27 -0.44
N VAL A 229 5.10 2.34 0.82
CA VAL A 229 4.21 2.66 1.95
C VAL A 229 3.68 4.09 1.88
N HIS A 230 4.51 5.05 1.43
CA HIS A 230 4.04 6.42 1.22
C HIS A 230 3.03 6.52 0.08
N LEU A 231 3.28 5.86 -1.06
CA LEU A 231 2.33 5.86 -2.17
C LEU A 231 1.00 5.23 -1.76
N ALA A 232 1.03 4.12 -1.01
CA ALA A 232 -0.17 3.48 -0.46
C ALA A 232 -0.95 4.44 0.46
N ALA A 233 -0.26 5.15 1.36
CA ALA A 233 -0.88 6.15 2.23
C ALA A 233 -1.45 7.34 1.43
N LYS A 234 -0.69 7.87 0.46
CA LYS A 234 -1.10 9.00 -0.41
C LYS A 234 -2.35 8.67 -1.22
N LEU A 235 -2.51 7.42 -1.65
CA LEU A 235 -3.68 6.95 -2.39
C LEU A 235 -4.78 6.35 -1.49
N ASN A 236 -4.66 6.44 -0.16
CA ASN A 236 -5.61 5.89 0.80
C ASN A 236 -5.93 4.39 0.57
N ILE A 237 -4.90 3.60 0.29
CA ILE A 237 -5.05 2.15 0.07
C ILE A 237 -5.23 1.46 1.42
N ILE A 238 -6.44 0.97 1.67
CA ILE A 238 -6.82 0.32 2.93
C ILE A 238 -6.63 -1.21 2.93
N ALA A 239 -6.58 -1.82 1.74
CA ALA A 239 -6.50 -3.27 1.58
C ALA A 239 -5.85 -3.64 0.25
N ALA A 240 -5.30 -4.85 0.18
CA ALA A 240 -4.78 -5.46 -1.03
C ALA A 240 -5.48 -6.81 -1.26
N PRO A 241 -5.71 -7.25 -2.52
CA PRO A 241 -5.32 -6.59 -3.76
C PRO A 241 -6.22 -5.38 -4.12
N THR A 242 -5.63 -4.29 -4.58
CA THR A 242 -6.33 -3.09 -5.06
C THR A 242 -5.67 -2.57 -6.33
N LEU A 243 -6.48 -2.23 -7.34
CA LEU A 243 -6.02 -1.55 -8.56
C LEU A 243 -6.59 -0.14 -8.62
N CYS A 244 -5.71 0.85 -8.76
CA CYS A 244 -6.05 2.23 -9.00
C CYS A 244 -5.69 2.63 -10.43
N ILE A 245 -6.44 3.56 -11.01
CA ILE A 245 -6.28 3.98 -12.41
C ILE A 245 -5.94 5.47 -12.44
N TYR A 246 -4.80 5.76 -13.06
CA TYR A 246 -4.30 7.09 -13.29
C TYR A 246 -4.27 7.38 -14.80
N HIS A 247 -4.86 8.49 -15.20
CA HIS A 247 -4.79 8.94 -16.59
C HIS A 247 -3.61 9.89 -16.77
N LEU A 248 -2.63 9.46 -17.56
CA LEU A 248 -1.33 10.12 -17.63
C LEU A 248 -1.42 11.50 -18.27
N GLU A 249 -2.17 11.65 -19.36
CA GLU A 249 -2.25 12.92 -20.09
C GLU A 249 -2.98 14.02 -19.30
N SER A 250 -3.98 13.64 -18.49
CA SER A 250 -4.73 14.61 -17.67
C SER A 250 -4.14 14.79 -16.28
N GLY A 251 -3.23 13.91 -15.86
CA GLY A 251 -2.64 13.88 -14.53
C GLY A 251 -3.62 13.57 -13.41
N LYS A 252 -4.73 12.86 -13.69
CA LYS A 252 -5.82 12.62 -12.72
C LYS A 252 -6.00 11.14 -12.39
N MET A 253 -6.25 10.86 -11.11
CA MET A 253 -6.78 9.56 -10.67
C MET A 253 -8.25 9.42 -11.10
N LEU A 254 -8.55 8.39 -11.88
CA LEU A 254 -9.91 8.06 -12.33
C LEU A 254 -10.60 7.15 -11.32
N GLU A 255 -9.90 6.11 -10.85
CA GLU A 255 -10.44 5.10 -9.95
C GLU A 255 -9.44 4.68 -8.88
N TRP A 256 -9.95 4.38 -7.69
CA TRP A 256 -9.15 3.94 -6.53
C TRP A 256 -9.38 2.47 -6.17
N ASN A 257 -10.45 1.86 -6.69
CA ASN A 257 -10.75 0.45 -6.42
C ASN A 257 -11.50 -0.14 -7.62
N VAL A 258 -10.73 -0.55 -8.63
CA VAL A 258 -11.27 -1.20 -9.82
C VAL A 258 -11.77 -2.59 -9.44
N ARG A 259 -13.03 -2.88 -9.78
CA ARG A 259 -13.58 -4.23 -9.67
C ARG A 259 -13.00 -5.10 -10.79
N MET A 260 -12.46 -6.28 -10.47
CA MET A 260 -11.86 -7.17 -11.47
C MET A 260 -12.83 -7.59 -12.58
N ALA A 261 -14.12 -7.66 -12.30
CA ALA A 261 -15.16 -7.88 -13.32
C ALA A 261 -15.21 -6.81 -14.43
N ARG A 262 -14.51 -5.68 -14.28
CA ARG A 262 -14.35 -4.66 -15.33
C ARG A 262 -13.22 -4.98 -16.30
N LEU A 263 -12.22 -5.73 -15.85
CA LEU A 263 -11.11 -6.19 -16.66
C LEU A 263 -11.45 -7.49 -17.41
N SER A 264 -12.59 -8.13 -17.11
CA SER A 264 -13.04 -9.35 -17.79
C SER A 264 -13.64 -9.06 -19.17
N SER A 265 -13.64 -10.08 -20.03
CA SER A 265 -13.87 -9.99 -21.48
C SER A 265 -15.14 -9.25 -21.90
N GLY A 266 -16.22 -9.28 -21.10
CA GLY A 266 -17.49 -8.66 -21.47
C GLY A 266 -17.54 -7.13 -21.36
N ARG A 267 -16.70 -6.52 -20.51
CA ARG A 267 -16.71 -5.07 -20.23
C ARG A 267 -15.34 -4.38 -20.35
N ALA A 268 -14.29 -5.16 -20.62
CA ALA A 268 -12.93 -4.65 -20.72
C ALA A 268 -12.77 -3.56 -21.80
N ASP A 269 -13.38 -3.75 -22.99
CA ASP A 269 -13.25 -2.79 -24.08
C ASP A 269 -13.95 -1.46 -23.79
N GLU A 270 -15.17 -1.50 -23.23
CA GLU A 270 -15.87 -0.28 -22.81
C GLU A 270 -15.10 0.44 -21.70
N THR A 271 -14.62 -0.31 -20.70
CA THR A 271 -13.81 0.21 -19.59
C THR A 271 -12.56 0.89 -20.13
N TRP A 272 -11.88 0.26 -21.09
CA TRP A 272 -10.70 0.80 -21.73
C TRP A 272 -10.97 2.12 -22.47
N GLN A 273 -12.03 2.18 -23.30
CA GLN A 273 -12.38 3.40 -24.02
C GLN A 273 -12.67 4.57 -23.07
N ARG A 274 -13.36 4.31 -21.96
CA ARG A 274 -13.62 5.33 -20.93
C ARG A 274 -12.33 5.82 -20.30
N TRP A 275 -11.45 4.91 -19.86
CA TRP A 275 -10.18 5.30 -19.25
C TRP A 275 -9.28 6.09 -20.22
N LYS A 276 -9.23 5.71 -21.51
CA LYS A 276 -8.52 6.48 -22.55
C LYS A 276 -9.05 7.90 -22.72
N ASN A 277 -10.35 8.10 -22.52
CA ASN A 277 -11.01 9.39 -22.62
C ASN A 277 -11.00 10.18 -21.29
N ALA A 278 -10.19 9.76 -20.32
CA ALA A 278 -10.15 10.32 -18.96
C ALA A 278 -11.50 10.24 -18.20
N GLU A 279 -12.34 9.26 -18.54
CA GLU A 279 -13.61 8.99 -17.87
C GLU A 279 -13.50 7.78 -16.92
N ARG A 280 -14.32 7.78 -15.87
CA ARG A 280 -14.43 6.62 -14.96
C ARG A 280 -15.17 5.49 -15.67
N ALA A 281 -14.89 4.23 -15.32
CA ALA A 281 -15.68 3.11 -15.79
C ALA A 281 -17.15 3.30 -15.43
N ALA A 282 -18.05 2.81 -16.29
CA ALA A 282 -19.48 2.93 -16.08
C ALA A 282 -19.86 2.45 -14.68
N SER A 283 -20.60 3.25 -13.90
CA SER A 283 -21.22 2.75 -12.66
C SER A 283 -22.20 1.64 -13.01
N PHE A 284 -22.28 0.58 -12.21
CA PHE A 284 -23.31 -0.45 -12.38
C PHE A 284 -24.67 0.23 -12.19
N GLY A 285 -25.36 0.48 -13.30
CA GLY A 285 -26.63 1.21 -13.30
C GLY A 285 -27.80 0.29 -12.97
N LEU A 286 -28.97 0.87 -12.70
CA LEU A 286 -30.21 0.11 -12.56
C LEU A 286 -30.45 -0.79 -13.78
N GLN A 287 -30.14 -0.31 -14.99
CA GLN A 287 -30.28 -1.07 -16.23
C GLN A 287 -29.43 -2.34 -16.27
N ASP A 288 -28.18 -2.29 -15.78
CA ASP A 288 -27.33 -3.48 -15.64
C ASP A 288 -27.91 -4.45 -14.59
N ALA A 289 -28.49 -3.94 -13.50
CA ALA A 289 -29.12 -4.76 -12.48
C ALA A 289 -30.35 -5.51 -13.04
N PHE A 290 -31.18 -4.81 -13.81
CA PHE A 290 -32.33 -5.39 -14.52
C PHE A 290 -31.91 -6.46 -15.53
N ALA A 291 -30.80 -6.25 -16.26
CA ALA A 291 -30.29 -7.23 -17.21
C ALA A 291 -29.77 -8.51 -16.53
N VAL A 292 -29.14 -8.39 -15.36
CA VAL A 292 -28.59 -9.54 -14.61
C VAL A 292 -29.68 -10.34 -13.90
N ALA A 293 -30.71 -9.68 -13.35
CA ALA A 293 -31.72 -10.33 -12.53
C ALA A 293 -33.16 -9.86 -12.84
N PRO A 294 -33.64 -10.02 -14.10
CA PRO A 294 -34.93 -9.45 -14.52
C PRO A 294 -36.10 -9.99 -13.69
N TYR A 295 -36.05 -11.27 -13.33
CA TYR A 295 -37.10 -11.92 -12.54
C TYR A 295 -37.16 -11.45 -11.08
N THR A 296 -36.03 -11.05 -10.49
CA THR A 296 -35.98 -10.51 -9.12
C THR A 296 -36.68 -9.16 -9.05
N PHE A 297 -36.47 -8.30 -10.04
CA PHE A 297 -37.19 -7.03 -10.13
C PHE A 297 -38.69 -7.23 -10.43
N LEU A 298 -39.03 -8.18 -11.30
CA LEU A 298 -40.44 -8.52 -11.57
C LEU A 298 -41.14 -9.06 -10.31
N ALA A 299 -40.49 -9.96 -9.57
CA ALA A 299 -41.01 -10.47 -8.30
C ALA A 299 -41.14 -9.36 -7.25
N GLY A 300 -40.17 -8.45 -7.15
CA GLY A 300 -40.24 -7.28 -6.28
C GLY A 300 -41.39 -6.33 -6.65
N LEU A 301 -41.63 -6.10 -7.95
CA LEU A 301 -42.76 -5.31 -8.44
C LEU A 301 -44.09 -5.97 -8.10
N LEU A 302 -44.22 -7.28 -8.33
CA LEU A 302 -45.42 -8.04 -7.97
C LEU A 302 -45.66 -8.03 -6.45
N ALA A 303 -44.61 -8.11 -5.64
CA ALA A 303 -44.70 -7.99 -4.19
C ALA A 303 -45.15 -6.58 -3.74
N LEU A 304 -44.66 -5.52 -4.40
CA LEU A 304 -45.11 -4.15 -4.15
C LEU A 304 -46.57 -3.95 -4.55
N VAL A 305 -46.98 -4.44 -5.72
CA VAL A 305 -48.38 -4.39 -6.18
C VAL A 305 -49.27 -5.14 -5.19
N TYR A 306 -48.87 -6.34 -4.78
CA TYR A 306 -49.58 -7.12 -3.77
C TYR A 306 -49.68 -6.38 -2.43
N PHE A 307 -48.59 -5.77 -1.96
CA PHE A 307 -48.57 -4.96 -0.75
C PHE A 307 -49.56 -3.78 -0.84
N PHE A 308 -49.61 -3.08 -1.97
CA PHE A 308 -50.57 -2.00 -2.18
C PHE A 308 -52.02 -2.49 -2.26
N ILE A 309 -52.27 -3.63 -2.90
CA ILE A 309 -53.59 -4.26 -2.92
C ILE A 309 -54.05 -4.60 -1.50
N VAL A 310 -53.20 -5.25 -0.69
CA VAL A 310 -53.53 -5.57 0.70
C VAL A 310 -53.75 -4.31 1.55
N LYS A 311 -52.94 -3.26 1.32
CA LYS A 311 -53.03 -2.01 2.08
C LYS A 311 -54.29 -1.18 1.77
N PHE A 312 -54.72 -1.15 0.50
CA PHE A 312 -55.84 -0.31 0.06
C PHE A 312 -57.17 -1.06 -0.12
N ALA A 313 -57.15 -2.34 -0.49
CA ALA A 313 -58.35 -3.16 -0.68
C ALA A 313 -58.74 -3.97 0.58
N GLY A 314 -57.94 -3.91 1.65
CA GLY A 314 -58.22 -4.53 2.94
C GLY A 314 -57.57 -5.92 3.13
N GLU A 315 -57.50 -6.38 4.39
CA GLU A 315 -56.80 -7.62 4.78
C GLU A 315 -57.39 -8.89 4.16
N ASP A 316 -58.59 -8.84 3.59
CA ASP A 316 -59.25 -10.00 2.98
C ASP A 316 -58.47 -10.57 1.79
N TYR A 317 -57.69 -9.73 1.11
CA TYR A 317 -56.83 -10.10 -0.01
C TYR A 317 -55.43 -10.57 0.42
N ASN A 318 -55.16 -10.65 1.73
CA ASN A 318 -53.88 -11.14 2.25
C ASN A 318 -53.81 -12.69 2.23
N VAL A 319 -53.82 -13.25 1.01
CA VAL A 319 -53.71 -14.69 0.74
C VAL A 319 -52.46 -15.31 1.36
N LEU A 320 -51.33 -14.60 1.41
CA LEU A 320 -50.07 -15.06 2.01
C LEU A 320 -50.20 -15.30 3.51
N ARG A 321 -50.84 -14.38 4.24
CA ARG A 321 -51.12 -14.57 5.67
C ARG A 321 -52.06 -15.75 5.89
N LYS A 322 -53.09 -15.91 5.07
CA LYS A 322 -54.06 -17.01 5.16
C LYS A 322 -53.42 -18.38 4.88
N THR A 323 -52.56 -18.49 3.86
CA THR A 323 -51.85 -19.73 3.54
C THR A 323 -50.75 -20.05 4.55
N LEU A 324 -50.00 -19.07 5.05
CA LEU A 324 -49.01 -19.28 6.11
C LEU A 324 -49.69 -19.76 7.40
N HIS A 325 -50.84 -19.17 7.76
CA HIS A 325 -51.61 -19.58 8.92
C HIS A 325 -52.19 -20.99 8.75
N SER A 326 -52.66 -21.36 7.56
CA SER A 326 -53.11 -22.72 7.24
C SER A 326 -51.99 -23.74 7.24
N LEU A 327 -50.77 -23.36 6.85
CA LEU A 327 -49.60 -24.23 6.86
C LEU A 327 -49.09 -24.46 8.30
N LEU A 328 -49.04 -23.40 9.10
CA LEU A 328 -48.69 -23.46 10.53
C LEU A 328 -49.76 -24.19 11.37
N GLN A 329 -51.04 -24.05 11.01
CA GLN A 329 -52.15 -24.82 11.61
C GLN A 329 -52.32 -26.23 11.02
N GLY A 330 -51.57 -26.58 9.98
CA GLY A 330 -51.57 -27.92 9.37
C GLY A 330 -50.75 -28.97 10.14
N SER A 331 -50.08 -28.58 11.23
CA SER A 331 -49.33 -29.52 12.09
C SER A 331 -49.89 -29.69 13.51
N PRO A 332 -51.16 -30.13 13.67
CA PRO A 332 -51.58 -30.83 14.89
C PRO A 332 -52.21 -32.21 14.56
N GLY A 333 -51.71 -32.91 13.54
CA GLY A 333 -52.40 -34.09 12.98
C GLY A 333 -51.70 -35.45 13.13
N SER A 334 -50.45 -35.53 13.61
CA SER A 334 -49.68 -36.81 13.59
C SER A 334 -49.40 -37.43 14.96
N ALA A 335 -49.93 -36.90 16.06
CA ALA A 335 -49.67 -37.42 17.41
C ALA A 335 -50.80 -38.29 18.01
N HIS A 336 -51.98 -38.38 17.38
CA HIS A 336 -53.13 -39.10 17.96
C HIS A 336 -53.57 -40.40 17.26
N LYS A 337 -52.79 -40.92 16.30
CA LYS A 337 -53.10 -42.22 15.65
C LYS A 337 -52.27 -43.42 16.09
N ILE A 338 -51.40 -43.27 17.10
CA ILE A 338 -50.63 -44.40 17.68
C ILE A 338 -51.26 -44.91 18.99
N ALA A 339 -52.14 -44.14 19.65
CA ALA A 339 -52.69 -44.52 20.97
C ALA A 339 -53.99 -45.37 20.93
N GLN A 340 -54.59 -45.61 19.76
CA GLN A 340 -55.83 -46.41 19.65
C GLN A 340 -55.64 -47.84 19.12
N HIS A 341 -54.42 -48.25 18.78
CA HIS A 341 -54.14 -49.63 18.33
C HIS A 341 -53.43 -50.49 19.39
N ALA A 342 -53.26 -49.98 20.62
CA ALA A 342 -52.59 -50.67 21.73
C ALA A 342 -53.55 -51.14 22.84
N ASN A 343 -54.87 -51.09 22.63
CA ASN A 343 -55.87 -51.52 23.62
C ASN A 343 -56.84 -52.60 23.11
N GLU A 344 -56.50 -53.24 21.99
CA GLU A 344 -57.09 -54.51 21.55
C GLU A 344 -55.95 -55.48 21.21
N LEU A 345 -55.31 -56.02 22.24
CA LEU A 345 -54.59 -57.29 22.24
C LEU A 345 -54.52 -57.84 23.67
#